data_AF-A0A7X7DA20-F1
#
_entry.id   AF-A0A7X7DA20-F1
#
_cell.length_a   1.000
_cell.length_b   1.000
_cell.length_c   1.000
_cell.angle_alpha   90.00
_cell.angle_beta   90.00
_cell.angle_gamma   90.00
#
_symmetry.space_group_name_H-M   'P 1'
#
loop_
_entity.id
_entity.type
_entity.pdbx_description
1 polymer ?
#
loop_
_entity_poly.entity_id
_entity_poly.type
_entity_poly.pdbx_seq_one_letter_code
_entity_poly.pdbx_strand_id
1 'polypeptide(L)'
;MTDSKRPAEQAVELAVFAPIGFALEAKSLLPTFVERGRQQVMMAKMVGRFAVTQGQAVGKRRLSQAQAQAEALLAEFGVGAPAPERSTGADRTAADQNGSRSPVAPTSATSTTPAPASDRVAQSSAASADLAIADYDSLAASHVIPRLAGLDDVELEAVRAYESAHRARKTILGKIAQLQGS
;
A
#
# COMPACT_ATOMS: atom_id res chain seq x y z
N MET A 1 -42.86 14.50 9.51
CA MET A 1 -43.51 13.93 8.30
C MET A 1 -42.43 13.74 7.26
N THR A 2 -42.06 12.48 7.01
CA THR A 2 -40.99 12.08 6.08
C THR A 2 -41.50 12.17 4.65
N ASP A 3 -41.05 13.17 3.92
CA ASP A 3 -41.34 13.33 2.49
C ASP A 3 -40.42 12.40 1.70
N SER A 4 -40.89 11.18 1.47
CA SER A 4 -40.23 10.20 0.61
C SER A 4 -40.43 10.63 -0.85
N LYS A 5 -39.66 11.63 -1.30
CA LYS A 5 -39.52 11.95 -2.73
C LYS A 5 -39.17 10.67 -3.49
N ARG A 6 -39.84 10.45 -4.63
CA ARG A 6 -39.70 9.22 -5.41
C ARG A 6 -38.23 9.03 -5.82
N PRO A 7 -37.65 7.83 -5.68
CA PRO A 7 -36.21 7.59 -5.94
C PRO A 7 -35.76 7.98 -7.36
N ALA A 8 -36.69 7.98 -8.32
CA ALA A 8 -36.43 8.43 -9.69
C ALA A 8 -36.20 9.96 -9.78
N GLU A 9 -36.93 10.75 -8.99
CA GLU A 9 -36.81 12.21 -8.96
C GLU A 9 -35.51 12.64 -8.26
N GLN A 10 -35.14 11.88 -7.23
CA GLN A 10 -33.88 12.04 -6.52
C GLN A 10 -32.67 11.68 -7.38
N ALA A 11 -32.78 10.66 -8.25
CA ALA A 11 -31.74 10.34 -9.23
C ALA A 11 -31.57 11.43 -10.30
N VAL A 12 -32.66 12.10 -10.71
CA VAL A 12 -32.62 13.22 -11.66
C VAL A 12 -32.01 14.47 -11.01
N GLU A 13 -32.39 14.80 -9.77
CA GLU A 13 -31.73 15.87 -9.01
C GLU A 13 -30.23 15.57 -8.84
N LEU A 14 -29.85 14.32 -8.54
CA LEU A 14 -28.45 13.95 -8.40
C LEU A 14 -27.68 14.05 -9.72
N ALA A 15 -28.26 13.61 -10.84
CA ALA A 15 -27.60 13.67 -12.14
C ALA A 15 -27.39 15.11 -12.66
N VAL A 16 -28.21 16.08 -12.21
CA VAL A 16 -28.13 17.48 -12.66
C VAL A 16 -27.39 18.37 -11.66
N PHE A 17 -27.66 18.25 -10.37
CA PHE A 17 -27.02 19.07 -9.33
C PHE A 17 -25.69 18.50 -8.84
N ALA A 18 -25.48 17.18 -8.81
CA ALA A 18 -24.21 16.62 -8.32
C ALA A 18 -23.00 17.00 -9.20
N PRO A 19 -23.07 17.06 -10.54
CA PRO A 19 -21.94 17.52 -11.35
C PRO A 19 -21.60 18.99 -11.11
N ILE A 20 -22.63 19.84 -10.91
CA ILE A 20 -22.46 21.27 -10.64
C ILE A 20 -21.87 21.48 -9.24
N GLY A 21 -22.37 20.75 -8.24
CA GLY A 21 -21.79 20.73 -6.89
C GLY A 21 -20.34 20.26 -6.88
N PHE A 22 -20.04 19.17 -7.61
CA PHE A 22 -18.68 18.67 -7.76
C PHE A 22 -17.75 19.69 -8.45
N ALA A 23 -18.23 20.43 -9.46
CA ALA A 23 -17.46 21.46 -10.13
C ALA A 23 -17.14 22.67 -9.22
N LEU A 24 -18.06 23.03 -8.32
CA LEU A 24 -17.85 24.10 -7.33
C LEU A 24 -16.87 23.67 -6.22
N GLU A 25 -16.93 22.42 -5.78
CA GLU A 25 -16.04 21.84 -4.76
C GLU A 25 -14.63 21.48 -5.31
N ALA A 26 -14.50 21.30 -6.64
CA ALA A 26 -13.27 20.80 -7.27
C ALA A 26 -12.03 21.65 -6.95
N LYS A 27 -12.18 22.96 -6.75
CA LYS A 27 -11.03 23.89 -6.59
C LYS A 27 -10.23 23.65 -5.31
N SER A 28 -10.81 23.04 -4.28
CA SER A 28 -10.12 22.70 -3.01
C SER A 28 -9.58 21.26 -2.98
N LEU A 29 -10.23 20.34 -3.71
CA LEU A 29 -9.89 18.92 -3.72
C LEU A 29 -8.85 18.55 -4.79
N LEU A 30 -8.77 19.31 -5.87
CA LEU A 30 -7.79 19.12 -6.95
C LEU A 30 -6.33 18.97 -6.48
N PRO A 31 -5.78 19.83 -5.59
CA PRO A 31 -4.38 19.71 -5.20
C PRO A 31 -4.05 18.37 -4.51
N THR A 32 -4.92 17.90 -3.62
CA THR A 32 -4.69 16.62 -2.91
C THR A 32 -4.83 15.40 -3.83
N PHE A 33 -5.71 15.45 -4.83
CA PHE A 33 -5.82 14.40 -5.84
C PHE A 33 -4.61 14.36 -6.78
N VAL A 34 -4.01 15.52 -7.10
CA VAL A 34 -2.78 15.59 -7.91
C VAL A 34 -1.60 14.97 -7.17
N GLU A 35 -1.41 15.27 -5.88
CA GLU A 35 -0.34 14.67 -5.07
C GLU A 35 -0.50 13.15 -4.95
N ARG A 36 -1.72 12.66 -4.67
CA ARG A 36 -2.02 11.22 -4.64
C ARG A 36 -1.80 10.56 -6.01
N GLY A 37 -2.24 11.20 -7.09
CA GLY A 37 -2.04 10.72 -8.45
C GLY A 37 -0.56 10.58 -8.81
N ARG A 38 0.27 11.56 -8.44
CA ARG A 38 1.72 11.49 -8.64
C ARG A 38 2.35 10.33 -7.88
N GLN A 39 1.98 10.12 -6.62
CA GLN A 39 2.49 9.00 -5.83
C GLN A 39 2.11 7.64 -6.43
N GLN A 40 0.86 7.48 -6.88
CA GLN A 40 0.41 6.24 -7.52
C GLN A 40 1.16 5.95 -8.84
N VAL A 41 1.33 6.97 -9.70
CA VAL A 41 2.07 6.83 -10.96
C VAL A 41 3.55 6.53 -10.70
N MET A 42 4.15 7.16 -9.68
CA MET A 42 5.54 6.95 -9.32
C MET A 42 5.79 5.52 -8.82
N MET A 43 4.90 4.97 -7.99
CA MET A 43 4.94 3.56 -7.57
C MET A 43 4.77 2.59 -8.76
N ALA A 44 3.81 2.83 -9.64
CA ALA A 44 3.59 2.00 -10.84
C ALA A 44 4.82 2.00 -11.76
N LYS A 45 5.48 3.15 -11.94
CA LYS A 45 6.73 3.27 -12.71
C LYS A 45 7.87 2.47 -12.09
N MET A 46 7.99 2.41 -10.76
CA MET A 46 9.02 1.59 -10.09
C MET A 46 8.79 0.10 -10.34
N VAL A 47 7.55 -0.38 -10.20
CA VAL A 47 7.18 -1.78 -10.46
C VAL A 47 7.44 -2.15 -11.92
N GLY A 48 7.02 -1.29 -12.87
CA GLY A 48 7.26 -1.51 -14.30
C GLY A 48 8.75 -1.57 -14.65
N ARG A 49 9.56 -0.68 -14.07
CA ARG A 49 11.02 -0.67 -14.33
C ARG A 49 11.70 -1.91 -13.77
N PHE A 50 11.26 -2.41 -12.62
CA PHE A 50 11.77 -3.67 -12.04
C PHE A 50 11.40 -4.89 -12.91
N ALA A 51 10.18 -4.94 -13.45
CA ALA A 51 9.78 -6.00 -14.37
C ALA A 51 10.66 -6.04 -15.64
N VAL A 52 11.01 -4.88 -16.21
CA VAL A 52 11.87 -4.80 -17.40
C VAL A 52 13.30 -5.21 -17.08
N THR A 53 13.89 -4.72 -15.99
CA THR A 53 15.29 -5.05 -15.63
C THR A 53 15.45 -6.52 -15.25
N GLN A 54 14.53 -7.07 -14.48
CA GLN A 54 14.53 -8.48 -14.11
C GLN A 54 14.23 -9.38 -15.32
N GLY A 55 13.32 -8.95 -16.20
CA GLY A 55 13.03 -9.61 -17.47
C GLY A 55 14.25 -9.73 -18.40
N GLN A 56 15.07 -8.68 -18.50
CA GLN A 56 16.30 -8.72 -19.29
C GLN A 56 17.34 -9.72 -18.74
N ALA A 57 17.47 -9.82 -17.41
CA ALA A 57 18.40 -10.76 -16.78
C ALA A 57 17.98 -12.23 -16.97
N VAL A 58 16.68 -12.51 -16.89
CA VAL A 58 16.14 -13.85 -17.12
C VAL A 58 16.16 -14.20 -18.61
N GLY A 59 15.83 -13.24 -19.48
CA GLY A 59 15.82 -13.42 -20.93
C GLY A 59 17.20 -13.77 -21.50
N LYS A 60 18.27 -13.12 -21.05
CA LYS A 60 19.64 -13.42 -21.49
C LYS A 60 20.07 -14.85 -21.16
N ARG A 61 19.70 -15.37 -19.98
CA ARG A 61 20.05 -16.74 -19.55
C ARG A 61 19.29 -17.80 -20.34
N ARG A 62 18.01 -17.55 -20.63
CA ARG A 62 17.20 -18.46 -21.47
C ARG A 62 17.69 -18.45 -22.92
N LEU A 63 18.08 -17.29 -23.44
CA LEU A 63 18.64 -17.17 -24.78
C LEU A 63 19.99 -17.89 -24.91
N SER A 64 20.90 -17.74 -23.92
CA SER A 64 22.19 -18.44 -23.94
C SER A 64 22.05 -19.96 -23.77
N GLN A 65 21.09 -20.42 -22.95
CA GLN A 65 20.78 -21.85 -22.84
C GLN A 65 20.16 -22.40 -24.13
N ALA A 66 19.23 -21.67 -24.73
CA ALA A 66 18.63 -22.04 -26.01
C ALA A 66 19.69 -22.09 -27.13
N GLN A 67 20.63 -21.15 -27.13
CA GLN A 67 21.75 -21.15 -28.07
C GLN A 67 22.66 -22.37 -27.86
N ALA A 68 23.04 -22.67 -26.62
CA ALA A 68 23.87 -23.84 -26.33
C ALA A 68 23.18 -25.17 -26.69
N GLN A 69 21.86 -25.25 -26.51
CA GLN A 69 21.06 -26.40 -26.92
C GLN A 69 20.97 -26.50 -28.45
N ALA A 70 20.79 -25.38 -29.15
CA ALA A 70 20.79 -25.36 -30.61
C ALA A 70 22.14 -25.78 -31.19
N GLU A 71 23.26 -25.30 -30.61
CA GLU A 71 24.62 -25.69 -31.00
C GLU A 71 24.88 -27.18 -30.73
N ALA A 72 24.41 -27.73 -29.61
CA ALA A 72 24.54 -29.16 -29.30
C ALA A 72 23.75 -30.03 -30.29
N LEU A 73 22.52 -29.64 -30.64
CA LEU A 73 21.73 -30.34 -31.65
C LEU A 73 22.36 -30.22 -33.05
N LEU A 74 22.85 -29.04 -33.42
CA LEU A 74 23.57 -28.87 -34.70
C LEU A 74 24.83 -29.72 -34.78
N ALA A 75 25.58 -29.87 -33.67
CA ALA A 75 26.73 -30.75 -33.57
C ALA A 75 26.34 -32.23 -33.67
N GLU A 76 25.22 -32.63 -33.06
CA GLU A 76 24.68 -33.99 -33.14
C GLU A 76 24.22 -34.36 -34.57
N PHE A 77 23.66 -33.40 -35.31
CA PHE A 77 23.28 -33.58 -36.72
C PHE A 77 24.42 -33.32 -37.73
N GLY A 78 25.65 -33.08 -37.26
CA GLY A 78 26.84 -32.94 -38.13
C GLY A 78 26.87 -31.66 -38.96
N VAL A 79 26.08 -30.64 -38.60
CA VAL A 79 26.01 -29.34 -39.27
C VAL A 79 26.62 -28.28 -38.34
N GLY A 80 27.95 -28.28 -38.17
CA GLY A 80 28.67 -27.30 -37.36
C GLY A 80 30.20 -27.40 -37.50
N ALA A 81 30.86 -26.28 -37.82
CA ALA A 81 32.30 -26.16 -38.10
C ALA A 81 33.18 -26.27 -36.81
N PRO A 82 34.50 -26.55 -36.92
CA PRO A 82 35.29 -27.10 -35.82
C PRO A 82 35.66 -26.07 -34.74
N ALA A 83 35.74 -26.58 -33.50
CA ALA A 83 36.11 -25.84 -32.29
C ALA A 83 37.54 -25.25 -32.35
N PRO A 84 37.79 -24.07 -31.75
CA PRO A 84 39.14 -23.68 -31.37
C PRO A 84 39.44 -24.22 -29.96
N GLU A 85 40.58 -24.89 -29.86
CA GLU A 85 41.16 -25.45 -28.64
C GLU A 85 41.27 -24.38 -27.53
N ARG A 86 40.80 -24.70 -26.32
CA ARG A 86 41.15 -23.92 -25.12
C ARG A 86 42.21 -24.66 -24.34
N SER A 87 43.42 -24.11 -24.42
CA SER A 87 44.55 -24.43 -23.55
C SER A 87 44.15 -24.37 -22.08
N THR A 88 44.57 -25.41 -21.36
CA THR A 88 44.61 -25.53 -19.91
C THR A 88 45.43 -24.39 -19.30
N GLY A 89 44.76 -23.50 -18.57
CA GLY A 89 45.38 -22.52 -17.69
C GLY A 89 44.73 -22.65 -16.32
N ALA A 90 45.28 -23.52 -15.49
CA ALA A 90 45.03 -23.51 -14.07
C ALA A 90 45.71 -22.26 -13.49
N ASP A 91 44.95 -21.38 -12.84
CA ASP A 91 45.43 -20.78 -11.61
C ASP A 91 44.30 -20.60 -10.62
N ARG A 92 44.60 -20.97 -9.39
CA ARG A 92 43.71 -21.04 -8.25
C ARG A 92 43.90 -19.77 -7.41
N THR A 93 42.89 -19.51 -6.58
CA THR A 93 42.97 -18.81 -5.28
C THR A 93 43.09 -17.28 -5.27
N ALA A 94 41.94 -16.63 -5.10
CA ALA A 94 41.69 -15.55 -4.14
C ALA A 94 40.16 -15.51 -3.91
N ALA A 95 39.61 -16.16 -2.89
CA ALA A 95 39.57 -15.70 -1.50
C ALA A 95 39.19 -14.21 -1.39
N ASP A 96 37.92 -13.90 -1.56
CA ASP A 96 37.29 -12.88 -0.72
C ASP A 96 35.96 -13.40 -0.19
N GLN A 97 35.87 -13.40 1.13
CA GLN A 97 34.80 -14.04 1.88
C GLN A 97 33.60 -13.11 1.89
N ASN A 98 32.65 -13.46 1.04
CA ASN A 98 31.29 -12.93 1.03
C ASN A 98 30.66 -13.04 2.43
N GLY A 99 30.61 -11.91 3.15
CA GLY A 99 29.82 -11.71 4.34
C GLY A 99 28.33 -11.85 4.05
N SER A 100 27.86 -13.10 4.04
CA SER A 100 26.44 -13.43 4.00
C SER A 100 25.82 -13.19 5.37
N ARG A 101 25.49 -11.93 5.68
CA ARG A 101 24.44 -11.65 6.67
C ARG A 101 23.10 -11.85 5.97
N SER A 102 22.48 -13.00 6.20
CA SER A 102 21.06 -13.24 5.94
C SER A 102 20.21 -12.17 6.63
N PRO A 103 19.28 -11.52 5.93
CA PRO A 103 18.02 -11.10 6.55
C PRO A 103 17.08 -12.29 6.41
N VAL A 104 16.87 -12.99 7.52
CA VAL A 104 15.72 -13.87 7.71
C VAL A 104 14.47 -13.04 7.42
N ALA A 105 13.72 -13.45 6.39
CA ALA A 105 12.39 -12.93 6.13
C ALA A 105 11.51 -13.21 7.37
N PRO A 106 10.71 -12.24 7.85
CA PRO A 106 9.64 -12.58 8.77
C PRO A 106 8.62 -13.41 7.98
N THR A 107 8.58 -14.70 8.30
CA THR A 107 7.46 -15.58 8.01
C THR A 107 6.26 -15.04 8.79
N SER A 108 5.49 -14.14 8.17
CA SER A 108 4.16 -13.81 8.67
C SER A 108 3.27 -15.01 8.40
N ALA A 109 3.13 -15.81 9.45
CA ALA A 109 2.19 -16.90 9.56
C ALA A 109 0.81 -16.46 9.04
N THR A 110 0.26 -17.26 8.14
CA THR A 110 -1.17 -17.33 7.88
C THR A 110 -1.85 -17.75 9.17
N SER A 111 -2.41 -16.78 9.90
CA SER A 111 -3.29 -17.07 11.03
C SER A 111 -4.65 -17.51 10.51
N THR A 112 -4.85 -18.82 10.58
CA THR A 112 -6.14 -19.49 10.61
C THR A 112 -7.08 -18.85 11.64
N THR A 113 -8.29 -18.49 11.19
CA THR A 113 -9.57 -18.33 11.92
C THR A 113 -9.65 -17.45 13.18
N PRO A 114 -10.59 -16.48 13.20
CA PRO A 114 -11.27 -16.14 14.45
C PRO A 114 -12.80 -15.97 14.27
N ALA A 115 -13.57 -16.91 14.80
CA ALA A 115 -14.87 -16.57 15.40
C ALA A 115 -14.58 -16.45 16.90
N PRO A 116 -14.65 -15.25 17.53
CA PRO A 116 -15.75 -14.27 17.47
C PRO A 116 -15.24 -12.82 17.31
N ALA A 117 -14.67 -12.47 16.16
CA ALA A 117 -14.14 -11.11 15.94
C ALA A 117 -15.23 -10.09 15.52
N SER A 118 -16.35 -10.55 14.94
CA SER A 118 -17.39 -9.66 14.41
C SER A 118 -18.10 -8.84 15.48
N ASP A 119 -18.38 -9.43 16.65
CA ASP A 119 -19.07 -8.70 17.74
C ASP A 119 -18.18 -7.59 18.32
N ARG A 120 -16.88 -7.83 18.47
CA ARG A 120 -15.94 -6.84 19.01
C ARG A 120 -15.70 -5.68 18.04
N VAL A 121 -15.62 -5.97 16.74
CA VAL A 121 -15.46 -4.93 15.71
C VAL A 121 -16.75 -4.10 15.58
N ALA A 122 -17.92 -4.73 15.67
CA ALA A 122 -19.20 -4.03 15.66
C ALA A 122 -19.41 -3.14 16.90
N GLN A 123 -19.00 -3.62 18.09
CA GLN A 123 -19.03 -2.83 19.32
C GLN A 123 -18.08 -1.63 19.28
N SER A 124 -16.87 -1.82 18.76
CA SER A 124 -15.90 -0.74 18.58
C SER A 124 -16.40 0.30 17.56
N SER A 125 -17.08 -0.13 16.50
CA SER A 125 -17.70 0.77 15.53
C SER A 125 -18.87 1.57 16.14
N ALA A 126 -19.75 0.92 16.91
CA ALA A 126 -20.85 1.59 17.60
C ALA A 126 -20.35 2.59 18.65
N ALA A 127 -19.37 2.19 19.48
CA ALA A 127 -18.75 3.07 20.47
C ALA A 127 -18.01 4.24 19.80
N SER A 128 -17.41 4.03 18.62
CA SER A 128 -16.79 5.12 17.83
C SER A 128 -17.80 6.08 17.21
N ALA A 129 -19.05 5.65 16.98
CA ALA A 129 -20.12 6.48 16.44
C ALA A 129 -20.68 7.47 17.48
N ASP A 130 -20.52 7.17 18.77
CA ASP A 130 -20.87 8.06 19.88
C ASP A 130 -19.83 9.17 20.12
N LEU A 131 -18.63 9.08 19.52
CA LEU A 131 -17.68 10.20 19.54
C LEU A 131 -18.10 11.27 18.52
N ALA A 132 -17.79 12.53 18.84
CA ALA A 132 -17.97 13.67 17.94
C ALA A 132 -17.22 13.53 16.58
N ILE A 133 -16.37 12.51 16.44
CA ILE A 133 -15.69 12.14 15.20
C ILE A 133 -16.30 10.84 14.66
N ALA A 134 -17.17 10.93 13.66
CA ALA A 134 -17.73 9.77 12.98
C ALA A 134 -16.63 8.86 12.39
N ASP A 135 -16.85 7.55 12.47
CA ASP A 135 -15.96 6.49 11.98
C ASP A 135 -14.50 6.61 12.48
N TYR A 136 -14.32 7.09 13.71
CA TYR A 136 -13.00 7.41 14.29
C TYR A 136 -11.95 6.29 14.15
N ASP A 137 -12.33 5.03 14.41
CA ASP A 137 -11.37 3.91 14.37
C ASP A 137 -10.88 3.59 12.94
N SER A 138 -11.74 3.83 11.95
CA SER A 138 -11.44 3.64 10.52
C SER A 138 -10.56 4.75 9.95
N LEU A 139 -10.46 5.90 10.63
CA LEU A 139 -9.70 7.05 10.17
C LEU A 139 -8.21 6.93 10.49
N ALA A 140 -7.36 7.32 9.55
CA ALA A 140 -5.92 7.49 9.81
C ALA A 140 -5.66 8.71 10.70
N ALA A 141 -4.59 8.66 11.52
CA ALA A 141 -4.24 9.74 12.45
C ALA A 141 -4.10 11.11 11.76
N SER A 142 -3.64 11.15 10.51
CA SER A 142 -3.53 12.38 9.72
C SER A 142 -4.87 13.10 9.47
N HIS A 143 -5.98 12.36 9.41
CA HIS A 143 -7.32 12.94 9.24
C HIS A 143 -7.97 13.27 10.60
N VAL A 144 -7.57 12.60 11.67
CA VAL A 144 -8.07 12.84 13.02
C VAL A 144 -7.46 14.11 13.61
N ILE A 145 -6.15 14.35 13.42
CA ILE A 145 -5.43 15.50 14.02
C ILE A 145 -6.06 16.87 13.69
N PRO A 146 -6.45 17.18 12.43
CA PRO A 146 -7.11 18.45 12.11
C PRO A 146 -8.47 18.60 12.78
N ARG A 147 -9.19 17.48 12.98
CA ARG A 147 -10.51 17.49 13.63
C ARG A 147 -10.35 17.76 15.13
N LEU A 148 -9.34 17.17 15.79
CA LEU A 148 -9.01 17.40 17.21
C LEU A 148 -8.87 18.88 17.57
N ALA A 149 -8.37 19.71 16.66
CA ALA A 149 -8.18 21.14 16.92
C ALA A 149 -9.49 21.94 17.02
N GLY A 150 -10.62 21.38 16.60
CA GLY A 150 -11.93 22.02 16.65
C GLY A 150 -12.87 21.44 17.72
N LEU A 151 -12.44 20.47 18.52
CA LEU A 151 -13.22 19.91 19.62
C LEU A 151 -12.98 20.68 20.92
N ASP A 152 -13.96 20.66 21.80
CA ASP A 152 -13.84 21.23 23.15
C ASP A 152 -13.04 20.32 24.10
N ASP A 153 -12.70 20.82 25.28
CA ASP A 153 -11.88 20.07 26.26
C ASP A 153 -12.57 18.79 26.78
N VAL A 154 -13.91 18.78 26.87
CA VAL A 154 -14.70 17.64 27.33
C VAL A 154 -14.70 16.56 26.26
N GLU A 155 -14.90 16.95 25.00
CA GLU A 155 -14.85 16.09 23.83
C GLU A 155 -13.43 15.54 23.62
N LEU A 156 -12.39 16.34 23.82
CA LEU A 156 -10.99 15.90 23.77
C LEU A 156 -10.69 14.84 24.83
N GLU A 157 -11.23 14.98 26.04
CA GLU A 157 -11.07 13.99 27.11
C GLU A 157 -11.83 12.69 26.78
N ALA A 158 -13.02 12.78 26.20
CA ALA A 158 -13.76 11.62 25.71
C ALA A 158 -12.97 10.86 24.62
N VAL A 159 -12.36 11.58 23.68
CA VAL A 159 -11.49 10.98 22.64
C VAL A 159 -10.24 10.36 23.26
N ARG A 160 -9.63 11.00 24.26
CA ARG A 160 -8.46 10.48 24.98
C ARG A 160 -8.77 9.16 25.68
N ALA A 161 -9.88 9.10 26.42
CA ALA A 161 -10.32 7.91 27.14
C ALA A 161 -10.57 6.77 26.14
N TYR A 162 -11.31 7.05 25.07
CA TYR A 162 -11.57 6.09 24.01
C TYR A 162 -10.26 5.57 23.36
N GLU A 163 -9.37 6.45 22.92
CA GLU A 163 -8.15 6.05 22.22
C GLU A 163 -7.23 5.21 23.12
N SER A 164 -7.15 5.54 24.41
CA SER A 164 -6.35 4.78 25.37
C SER A 164 -6.88 3.35 25.62
N ALA A 165 -8.19 3.16 25.55
CA ALA A 165 -8.85 1.86 25.76
C ALA A 165 -8.83 0.96 24.53
N HIS A 166 -8.68 1.53 23.32
CA HIS A 166 -8.80 0.80 22.06
C HIS A 166 -7.45 0.52 21.40
N ARG A 167 -6.88 1.53 20.72
CA ARG A 167 -5.71 1.35 19.84
C ARG A 167 -4.43 2.03 20.34
N ALA A 168 -4.57 2.95 21.29
CA ALA A 168 -3.49 3.68 21.94
C ALA A 168 -2.46 4.29 20.98
N ARG A 169 -2.91 4.92 19.88
CA ARG A 169 -2.05 5.63 18.91
C ARG A 169 -1.42 6.85 19.58
N LYS A 170 -0.12 6.76 19.84
CA LYS A 170 0.68 7.79 20.52
C LYS A 170 0.58 9.18 19.87
N THR A 171 0.45 9.27 18.55
CA THR A 171 0.34 10.55 17.84
C THR A 171 -0.93 11.32 18.21
N ILE A 172 -2.05 10.63 18.38
CA ILE A 172 -3.33 11.25 18.74
C ILE A 172 -3.29 11.67 20.21
N LEU A 173 -2.87 10.76 21.10
CA LEU A 173 -2.74 11.07 22.53
C LEU A 173 -1.79 12.25 22.79
N GLY A 174 -0.66 12.32 22.06
CA GLY A 174 0.28 13.44 22.15
C GLY A 174 -0.33 14.76 21.65
N LYS A 175 -1.14 14.71 20.58
CA LYS A 175 -1.83 15.90 20.08
C LYS A 175 -2.90 16.40 21.05
N ILE A 176 -3.66 15.50 21.67
CA ILE A 176 -4.67 15.86 22.68
C ILE A 176 -3.99 16.51 23.89
N ALA A 177 -2.91 15.92 24.40
CA ALA A 177 -2.16 16.50 25.52
C ALA A 177 -1.58 17.89 25.19
N GLN A 178 -1.16 18.12 23.94
CA GLN A 178 -0.71 19.44 23.49
C GLN A 178 -1.86 20.47 23.49
N LEU A 179 -3.04 20.09 22.99
CA LEU A 179 -4.20 20.98 22.91
C LEU A 179 -4.76 21.31 24.30
N GLN A 180 -4.80 20.34 25.22
CA GLN A 180 -5.23 20.53 26.62
C GLN A 180 -4.24 21.35 27.46
N GLY A 181 -2.99 21.52 26.99
CA GLY A 181 -1.95 22.29 27.67
C GLY A 181 -1.65 23.65 27.03
N SER A 182 -2.39 24.04 25.98
CA SER A 182 -2.29 25.35 25.30
C SER A 182 -3.34 26.31 25.84
#